data_AF-A0A369NU63-F1
#
_entry.id   AF-A0A369NU63-F1
#
_cell.length_a   1.000
_cell.length_b   1.000
_cell.length_c   1.000
_cell.angle_alpha   90.00
_cell.angle_beta   90.00
_cell.angle_gamma   90.00
#
_symmetry.space_group_name_H-M   'P 1'
#
loop_
_entity.id
_entity.type
_entity.pdbx_description
1 polymer ?
#
loop_
_entity_poly.entity_id
_entity_poly.type
_entity_poly.pdbx_seq_one_letter_code
_entity_poly.pdbx_strand_id
1 'polypeptide(L)'
;MREEGSIQVAETVAGNRHVVRGIVCALAGGICWGFSGTCAQLLMNDYGAPATWITCVRMVIAAVFFLFLTAVRNWRDLVAVFRDWRSLAQIAAFAIFGVLLTQLSYLNAISYTSAGVGTTIEQVGLVLIMLYVCVRAKRLPRAREAAGLVFALGGMLIIATQGEIDQLAIPAEGLAWGLVSAVALTFYTLMPVRVLKKWGSMLVTGLAMLFGGSAASVVVQPWTMPVNLPLGGIAALVAIVIVGTLGAYMLYLQGVNDAGPVKASLLCCVEPVSAMILALAWLHTPVSGWDLAGCALIVIMIFLVTEREPKTEQAAEGEGALADAYDDPPLFAGRASVLGYYTSRPATRDDFERATALLDVGHQTFAELGIDEGRSKKYPSARRLMHSIKNGTTHVIEDAHGRMIAMFAVSFSPDKNYERPIDGAWLTDTSAEPQPYAELHWVAVDYPARRRGVGMFILDKADQIARAGGRSSIRADVYELNGPMQNLLEKHGYERCGTITIKDVFGRVKHRVGYERMLR
;
A
#
# COMPACT_ATOMS: atom_id res chain seq x y z
N MET A 1 -32.91 14.46 -26.63
CA MET A 1 -32.37 15.85 -26.61
C MET A 1 -32.67 16.65 -25.34
N ARG A 2 -33.91 16.93 -24.91
CA ARG A 2 -34.13 17.67 -23.63
C ARG A 2 -33.85 16.84 -22.36
N GLU A 3 -34.11 15.54 -22.38
CA GLU A 3 -33.81 14.64 -21.24
C GLU A 3 -32.30 14.34 -21.12
N GLU A 4 -31.61 14.07 -22.23
CA GLU A 4 -30.14 13.84 -22.23
C GLU A 4 -29.36 15.05 -21.69
N GLY A 5 -29.77 16.28 -22.04
CA GLY A 5 -29.16 17.50 -21.49
C GLY A 5 -29.41 17.67 -19.99
N SER A 6 -30.53 17.19 -19.46
CA SER A 6 -30.83 17.26 -18.02
C SER A 6 -30.01 16.26 -17.19
N ILE A 7 -29.73 15.07 -17.77
CA ILE A 7 -28.89 14.04 -17.14
C ILE A 7 -27.42 14.48 -17.15
N GLN A 8 -26.93 15.02 -18.26
CA GLN A 8 -25.56 15.56 -18.35
C GLN A 8 -25.32 16.74 -17.40
N VAL A 9 -26.28 17.65 -17.25
CA VAL A 9 -26.19 18.75 -16.28
C VAL A 9 -26.23 18.23 -14.85
N ALA A 10 -27.07 17.23 -14.54
CA ALA A 10 -27.12 16.60 -13.22
C ALA A 10 -25.83 15.84 -12.86
N GLU A 11 -25.23 15.11 -13.79
CA GLU A 11 -23.94 14.42 -13.61
C GLU A 11 -22.79 15.42 -13.43
N THR A 12 -22.78 16.51 -14.19
CA THR A 12 -21.75 17.56 -14.07
C THR A 12 -21.87 18.30 -12.73
N VAL A 13 -23.09 18.61 -12.28
CA VAL A 13 -23.35 19.25 -10.98
C VAL A 13 -23.04 18.31 -9.82
N ALA A 14 -23.35 17.01 -9.94
CA ALA A 14 -22.99 16.00 -8.96
C ALA A 14 -21.46 15.85 -8.84
N GLY A 15 -20.75 15.73 -9.97
CA GLY A 15 -19.28 15.69 -10.02
C GLY A 15 -18.64 16.92 -9.38
N ASN A 16 -19.18 18.13 -9.64
CA ASN A 16 -18.68 19.36 -9.03
C ASN A 16 -18.93 19.42 -7.52
N ARG A 17 -20.07 18.90 -7.04
CA ARG A 17 -20.39 18.84 -5.60
C ARG A 17 -19.47 17.87 -4.85
N HIS A 18 -19.10 16.75 -5.46
CA HIS A 18 -18.12 15.82 -4.90
C HIS A 18 -16.73 16.48 -4.77
N VAL A 19 -16.26 17.18 -5.81
CA VAL A 19 -14.95 17.87 -5.76
C VAL A 19 -14.95 19.00 -4.73
N VAL A 20 -16.01 19.81 -4.64
CA VAL A 20 -16.13 20.87 -3.63
C VAL A 20 -16.11 20.29 -2.22
N ARG A 21 -16.83 19.18 -1.98
CA ARG A 21 -16.76 18.46 -0.69
C ARG A 21 -15.33 18.03 -0.38
N GLY A 22 -14.62 17.47 -1.36
CA GLY A 22 -13.22 17.08 -1.19
C GLY A 22 -12.29 18.23 -0.84
N ILE A 23 -12.47 19.40 -1.47
CA ILE A 23 -11.70 20.61 -1.17
C ILE A 23 -11.95 21.07 0.28
N VAL A 24 -13.22 21.14 0.70
CA VAL A 24 -13.59 21.53 2.06
C VAL A 24 -13.01 20.57 3.08
N CYS A 25 -13.10 19.25 2.84
CA CYS A 25 -12.53 18.24 3.72
C CYS A 25 -11.00 18.34 3.81
N ALA A 26 -10.29 18.54 2.70
CA ALA A 26 -8.83 18.70 2.72
C ALA A 26 -8.39 19.96 3.49
N LEU A 27 -9.06 21.09 3.28
CA LEU A 27 -8.80 22.34 4.01
C LEU A 27 -9.07 22.19 5.51
N ALA A 28 -10.22 21.61 5.87
CA ALA A 28 -10.57 21.36 7.27
C ALA A 28 -9.55 20.41 7.94
N GLY A 29 -9.08 19.39 7.22
CA GLY A 29 -8.02 18.49 7.67
C GLY A 29 -6.71 19.24 7.96
N GLY A 30 -6.24 20.08 7.03
CA GLY A 30 -5.03 20.89 7.20
C GLY A 30 -5.12 21.87 8.38
N ILE A 31 -6.27 22.52 8.58
CA ILE A 31 -6.51 23.40 9.73
C ILE A 31 -6.48 22.61 11.05
N CYS A 32 -7.04 21.40 11.07
CA CYS A 32 -6.99 20.53 12.26
C CYS A 32 -5.56 20.11 12.61
N TRP A 33 -4.70 19.86 11.60
CA TRP A 33 -3.27 19.63 11.85
C TRP A 33 -2.55 20.87 12.39
N GLY A 34 -2.82 22.06 11.85
CA GLY A 34 -2.24 23.29 12.40
C GLY A 34 -2.67 23.55 13.85
N PHE A 35 -3.95 23.31 14.15
CA PHE A 35 -4.48 23.34 15.52
C PHE A 35 -3.82 22.30 16.44
N SER A 36 -3.50 21.11 15.92
CA SER A 36 -2.73 20.08 16.63
C SER A 36 -1.37 20.60 17.08
N GLY A 37 -0.65 21.32 16.22
CA GLY A 37 0.64 21.93 16.53
C GLY A 37 0.52 22.97 17.64
N THR A 38 -0.49 23.84 17.58
CA THR A 38 -0.75 24.85 18.62
C THR A 38 -1.13 24.20 19.97
N CYS A 39 -1.91 23.12 19.98
CA CYS A 39 -2.20 22.36 21.21
C CYS A 39 -0.92 21.74 21.80
N ALA A 40 -0.01 21.24 20.96
CA ALA A 40 1.27 20.72 21.41
C ALA A 40 2.12 21.84 22.05
N GLN A 41 2.19 23.00 21.42
CA GLN A 41 2.88 24.18 21.97
C GLN A 41 2.30 24.59 23.33
N LEU A 42 0.98 24.62 23.47
CA LEU A 42 0.29 24.89 24.74
C LEU A 42 0.67 23.87 25.83
N LEU A 43 0.68 22.58 25.50
CA LEU A 43 1.08 21.51 26.42
C LEU A 43 2.53 21.65 26.89
N MET A 44 3.43 22.05 26.00
CA MET A 44 4.86 22.18 26.32
C MET A 44 5.14 23.45 27.12
N ASN A 45 4.61 24.60 26.69
CA ASN A 45 4.98 25.90 27.26
C ASN A 45 4.24 26.20 28.56
N ASP A 46 2.92 25.94 28.60
CA ASP A 46 2.09 26.38 29.72
C ASP A 46 1.89 25.26 30.76
N TYR A 47 1.87 24.01 30.30
CA TYR A 47 1.67 22.84 31.16
C TYR A 47 2.95 22.03 31.43
N GLY A 48 4.09 22.43 30.83
CA GLY A 48 5.40 21.82 31.07
C GLY A 48 5.52 20.35 30.64
N ALA A 49 4.62 19.86 29.78
CA ALA A 49 4.67 18.49 29.29
C ALA A 49 5.80 18.32 28.26
N PRO A 50 6.79 17.43 28.47
CA PRO A 50 7.90 17.28 27.52
C PRO A 50 7.42 16.80 26.14
N ALA A 51 8.07 17.27 25.07
CA ALA A 51 7.79 16.85 23.68
C ALA A 51 7.82 15.31 23.52
N THR A 52 8.80 14.65 24.16
CA THR A 52 8.95 13.18 24.16
C THR A 52 7.77 12.48 24.81
N TRP A 53 7.24 13.03 25.90
CA TRP A 53 6.07 12.50 26.60
C TRP A 53 4.81 12.63 25.73
N ILE A 54 4.58 13.80 25.15
CA ILE A 54 3.45 14.07 24.25
C ILE A 54 3.49 13.11 23.05
N THR A 55 4.65 12.92 22.44
CA THR A 55 4.84 11.97 21.33
C THR A 55 4.43 10.56 21.73
N CYS A 56 4.92 10.04 22.85
CA CYS A 56 4.60 8.68 23.30
C CYS A 56 3.09 8.49 23.52
N VAL A 57 2.48 9.38 24.31
CA VAL A 57 1.06 9.29 24.67
C VAL A 57 0.17 9.42 23.43
N ARG A 58 0.42 10.43 22.59
CA ARG A 58 -0.35 10.67 21.36
C ARG A 58 -0.26 9.49 20.41
N MET A 59 0.93 8.93 20.18
CA MET A 59 1.12 7.82 19.26
C MET A 59 0.42 6.54 19.74
N VAL A 60 0.51 6.21 21.02
CA VAL A 60 -0.15 5.02 21.58
C VAL A 60 -1.67 5.15 21.50
N ILE A 61 -2.23 6.31 21.86
CA ILE A 61 -3.69 6.52 21.79
C ILE A 61 -4.17 6.48 20.33
N ALA A 62 -3.46 7.14 19.41
CA ALA A 62 -3.81 7.12 18.00
C ALA A 62 -3.69 5.71 17.40
N ALA A 63 -2.68 4.93 17.80
CA ALA A 63 -2.53 3.54 17.39
C ALA A 63 -3.74 2.70 17.82
N VAL A 64 -4.17 2.80 19.08
CA VAL A 64 -5.36 2.11 19.59
C VAL A 64 -6.58 2.45 18.74
N PHE A 65 -6.79 3.72 18.43
CA PHE A 65 -7.92 4.14 17.60
C PHE A 65 -7.87 3.58 16.17
N PHE A 66 -6.75 3.77 15.46
CA PHE A 66 -6.64 3.31 14.07
C PHE A 66 -6.72 1.79 13.95
N LEU A 67 -6.11 1.07 14.89
CA LEU A 67 -6.18 -0.40 14.93
C LEU A 67 -7.56 -0.88 15.35
N PHE A 68 -8.24 -0.18 16.26
CA PHE A 68 -9.63 -0.49 16.61
C PHE A 68 -10.56 -0.30 15.40
N LEU A 69 -10.47 0.82 14.69
CA LEU A 69 -11.25 1.04 13.47
C LEU A 69 -10.94 0.00 12.39
N THR A 70 -9.66 -0.36 12.23
CA THR A 70 -9.24 -1.42 11.32
C THR A 70 -9.80 -2.77 11.76
N ALA A 71 -9.82 -3.06 13.06
CA ALA A 71 -10.40 -4.28 13.60
C ALA A 71 -11.92 -4.34 13.40
N VAL A 72 -12.64 -3.22 13.48
CA VAL A 72 -14.10 -3.20 13.27
C VAL A 72 -14.46 -3.30 11.79
N ARG A 73 -13.75 -2.59 10.90
CA ARG A 73 -14.05 -2.61 9.46
C ARG A 73 -13.43 -3.80 8.73
N ASN A 74 -12.14 -4.04 8.96
CA ASN A 74 -11.29 -4.96 8.18
C ASN A 74 -10.43 -5.85 9.10
N TRP A 75 -11.03 -6.48 10.12
CA TRP A 75 -10.31 -7.34 11.09
C TRP A 75 -9.42 -8.39 10.44
N ARG A 76 -9.89 -8.87 9.28
CA ARG A 76 -9.23 -9.82 8.42
C ARG A 76 -7.83 -9.35 7.97
N ASP A 77 -7.73 -8.12 7.47
CA ASP A 77 -6.47 -7.53 7.03
C ASP A 77 -5.52 -7.29 8.20
N LEU A 78 -6.07 -6.88 9.35
CA LEU A 78 -5.29 -6.68 10.58
C LEU A 78 -4.61 -7.97 11.04
N VAL A 79 -5.27 -9.13 10.92
CA VAL A 79 -4.63 -10.42 11.25
C VAL A 79 -3.68 -10.87 10.15
N ALA A 80 -3.99 -10.58 8.88
CA ALA A 80 -3.20 -11.00 7.74
C ALA A 80 -1.84 -10.30 7.66
N VAL A 81 -1.75 -9.02 8.03
CA VAL A 81 -0.47 -8.28 8.00
C VAL A 81 0.60 -8.91 8.88
N PHE A 82 0.23 -9.47 10.03
CA PHE A 82 1.17 -10.13 10.94
C PHE A 82 1.80 -11.40 10.35
N ARG A 83 1.22 -11.94 9.27
CA ARG A 83 1.77 -13.10 8.54
C ARG A 83 2.69 -12.71 7.39
N ASP A 84 2.67 -11.45 6.97
CA ASP A 84 3.57 -10.93 5.96
C ASP A 84 4.75 -10.19 6.60
N TRP A 85 5.76 -10.97 6.98
CA TRP A 85 6.97 -10.45 7.61
C TRP A 85 7.66 -9.35 6.77
N ARG A 86 7.57 -9.39 5.43
CA ARG A 86 8.18 -8.37 4.58
C ARG A 86 7.45 -7.03 4.70
N SER A 87 6.12 -7.06 4.72
CA SER A 87 5.33 -5.85 4.97
C SER A 87 5.49 -5.38 6.41
N LEU A 88 5.51 -6.26 7.42
CA LEU A 88 5.78 -5.87 8.80
C LEU A 88 7.15 -5.20 8.97
N ALA A 89 8.21 -5.76 8.39
CA ALA A 89 9.54 -5.17 8.47
C ALA A 89 9.58 -3.78 7.81
N GLN A 90 8.88 -3.61 6.67
CA GLN A 90 8.74 -2.30 6.02
C GLN A 90 7.93 -1.32 6.87
N ILE A 91 6.83 -1.77 7.50
CA ILE A 91 6.00 -0.95 8.39
C ILE A 91 6.79 -0.57 9.64
N ALA A 92 7.59 -1.48 10.21
CA ALA A 92 8.46 -1.20 11.35
C ALA A 92 9.57 -0.19 11.00
N ALA A 93 10.20 -0.33 9.83
CA ALA A 93 11.16 0.67 9.36
C ALA A 93 10.49 2.04 9.15
N PHE A 94 9.30 2.06 8.53
CA PHE A 94 8.49 3.27 8.39
C PHE A 94 8.05 3.86 9.73
N ALA A 95 7.76 3.02 10.73
CA ALA A 95 7.40 3.44 12.08
C ALA A 95 8.52 4.23 12.76
N ILE A 96 9.77 3.81 12.57
CA ILE A 96 10.92 4.47 13.19
C ILE A 96 11.37 5.69 12.37
N PHE A 97 11.68 5.50 11.08
CA PHE A 97 12.30 6.54 10.25
C PHE A 97 11.31 7.53 9.64
N GLY A 98 10.07 7.09 9.41
CA GLY A 98 9.00 7.96 8.93
C GLY A 98 8.23 8.56 10.11
N VAL A 99 7.47 7.74 10.82
CA VAL A 99 6.48 8.26 11.79
C VAL A 99 7.13 8.80 13.06
N LEU A 100 7.92 8.00 13.78
CA LEU A 100 8.49 8.39 15.07
C LEU A 100 9.48 9.54 14.90
N LEU A 101 10.39 9.45 13.92
CA LEU A 101 11.36 10.49 13.67
C LEU A 101 10.67 11.83 13.37
N THR A 102 9.68 11.85 12.45
CA THR A 102 8.89 13.05 12.15
C THR A 102 8.21 13.61 13.41
N GLN A 103 7.52 12.77 14.18
CA GLN A 103 6.81 13.22 15.37
C GLN A 103 7.74 13.83 16.43
N LEU A 104 8.88 13.18 16.66
CA LEU A 104 9.85 13.64 17.64
C LEU A 104 10.54 14.92 17.18
N SER A 105 11.00 14.98 15.93
CA SER A 105 11.68 16.16 15.40
C SER A 105 10.74 17.36 15.30
N TYR A 106 9.50 17.14 14.86
CA TYR A 106 8.48 18.18 14.74
C TYR A 106 8.15 18.81 16.10
N LEU A 107 7.85 18.00 17.12
CA LEU A 107 7.50 18.55 18.44
C LEU A 107 8.70 19.23 19.13
N ASN A 108 9.92 18.72 18.95
CA ASN A 108 11.11 19.41 19.46
C ASN A 108 11.38 20.72 18.70
N ALA A 109 11.15 20.76 17.37
CA ALA A 109 11.24 22.01 16.63
C ALA A 109 10.26 23.05 17.21
N ILE A 110 9.02 22.65 17.50
CA ILE A 110 8.02 23.54 18.13
C ILE A 110 8.47 23.98 19.52
N SER A 111 9.03 23.11 20.35
CA SER A 111 9.43 23.46 21.72
C SER A 111 10.51 24.55 21.78
N TYR A 112 11.39 24.62 20.77
CA TYR A 112 12.42 25.65 20.67
C TYR A 112 11.97 26.88 19.87
N THR A 113 10.83 26.81 19.18
CA THR A 113 10.37 27.85 18.25
C THR A 113 8.91 28.21 18.53
N SER A 114 8.02 27.96 17.58
CA SER A 114 6.57 28.05 17.70
C SER A 114 5.92 27.01 16.78
N ALA A 115 4.63 26.72 16.98
CA ALA A 115 3.88 25.80 16.14
C ALA A 115 3.95 26.20 14.65
N GLY A 116 3.78 27.50 14.38
CA GLY A 116 3.80 28.04 13.03
C GLY A 116 5.18 27.94 12.36
N VAL A 117 6.23 28.35 13.06
CA VAL A 117 7.61 28.30 12.54
C VAL A 117 8.07 26.86 12.34
N GLY A 118 7.84 25.98 13.33
CA GLY A 118 8.19 24.56 13.25
C GLY A 118 7.56 23.85 12.06
N THR A 119 6.23 24.01 11.87
CA THR A 119 5.53 23.45 10.71
C THR A 119 6.05 24.03 9.39
N THR A 120 6.37 25.33 9.36
CA THR A 120 6.87 25.98 8.15
C THR A 120 8.23 25.44 7.70
N ILE A 121 9.16 25.25 8.65
CA ILE A 121 10.48 24.68 8.37
C ILE A 121 10.36 23.23 7.91
N GLU A 122 9.47 22.44 8.52
CA GLU A 122 9.23 21.05 8.13
C GLU A 122 8.78 20.91 6.68
N GLN A 123 7.97 21.84 6.16
CA GLN A 123 7.48 21.80 4.78
C GLN A 123 8.60 21.91 3.72
N VAL A 124 9.81 22.33 4.10
CA VAL A 124 10.98 22.25 3.23
C VAL A 124 11.31 20.80 2.83
N GLY A 125 10.82 19.81 3.58
CA GLY A 125 10.90 18.40 3.21
C GLY A 125 10.26 18.09 1.85
N LEU A 126 9.28 18.87 1.38
CA LEU A 126 8.70 18.71 0.04
C LEU A 126 9.72 18.97 -1.08
N VAL A 127 10.68 19.88 -0.84
CA VAL A 127 11.80 20.10 -1.77
C VAL A 127 12.72 18.89 -1.79
N LEU A 128 13.01 18.28 -0.64
CA LEU A 128 13.83 17.07 -0.57
C LEU A 128 13.16 15.90 -1.31
N ILE A 129 11.84 15.76 -1.19
CA ILE A 129 11.04 14.79 -1.96
C ILE A 129 11.18 15.07 -3.46
N MET A 130 11.03 16.32 -3.91
CA MET A 130 11.20 16.70 -5.32
C MET A 130 12.61 16.39 -5.84
N LEU A 131 13.65 16.72 -5.08
CA LEU A 131 15.04 16.43 -5.44
C LEU A 131 15.27 14.92 -5.55
N TYR A 132 14.76 14.14 -4.60
CA TYR A 132 14.81 12.68 -4.67
C TYR A 132 14.13 12.15 -5.95
N VAL A 133 12.95 12.68 -6.29
CA VAL A 133 12.25 12.31 -7.52
C VAL A 133 13.04 12.67 -8.77
N CYS A 134 13.69 13.84 -8.80
CA CYS A 134 14.56 14.26 -9.91
C CYS A 134 15.74 13.30 -10.09
N VAL A 135 16.43 12.94 -9.00
CA VAL A 135 17.54 11.98 -9.00
C VAL A 135 17.08 10.60 -9.48
N ARG A 136 15.96 10.10 -8.95
CA ARG A 136 15.40 8.78 -9.35
C ARG A 136 14.95 8.75 -10.80
N ALA A 137 14.43 9.85 -11.31
CA ALA A 137 14.01 9.99 -12.69
C ALA A 137 15.16 10.37 -13.64
N LYS A 138 16.40 10.54 -13.13
CA LYS A 138 17.58 10.96 -13.89
C LYS A 138 17.33 12.24 -14.71
N ARG A 139 16.62 13.19 -14.12
CA ARG A 139 16.31 14.50 -14.73
C ARG A 139 16.77 15.63 -13.82
N LEU A 140 17.08 16.79 -14.40
CA LEU A 140 17.30 18.01 -13.63
C LEU A 140 15.95 18.61 -13.16
N PRO A 141 15.96 19.41 -12.08
CA PRO A 141 14.80 20.20 -11.68
C PRO A 141 14.36 21.13 -12.82
N ARG A 142 13.05 21.21 -13.05
CA ARG A 142 12.45 22.16 -13.98
C ARG A 142 12.60 23.59 -13.44
N ALA A 143 12.47 24.60 -14.31
CA ALA A 143 12.55 26.00 -13.89
C ALA A 143 11.61 26.34 -12.72
N ARG A 144 10.38 25.80 -12.72
CA ARG A 144 9.42 25.95 -11.61
C ARG A 144 9.90 25.31 -10.31
N GLU A 145 10.42 24.08 -10.38
CA GLU A 145 10.95 23.35 -9.22
C GLU A 145 12.21 24.03 -8.66
N ALA A 146 13.07 24.58 -9.55
CA ALA A 146 14.24 25.37 -9.18
C ALA A 146 13.84 26.69 -8.49
N ALA A 147 12.83 27.39 -9.00
CA ALA A 147 12.26 28.56 -8.32
C ALA A 147 11.70 28.18 -6.93
N GLY A 148 10.99 27.04 -6.83
CA GLY A 148 10.53 26.49 -5.56
C GLY A 148 11.66 26.26 -4.56
N LEU A 149 12.79 25.69 -5.01
CA LEU A 149 13.98 25.52 -4.18
C LEU A 149 14.51 26.86 -3.65
N VAL A 150 14.58 27.90 -4.49
CA VAL A 150 15.00 29.24 -4.07
C VAL A 150 14.05 29.83 -3.03
N PHE A 151 12.73 29.68 -3.21
CA PHE A 151 11.74 30.13 -2.25
C PHE A 151 11.80 29.37 -0.92
N ALA A 152 12.05 28.06 -0.94
CA ALA A 152 12.27 27.29 0.28
C ALA A 152 13.48 27.78 1.08
N LEU A 153 14.62 27.94 0.42
CA LEU A 153 15.86 28.39 1.06
C LEU A 153 15.72 29.83 1.56
N GLY A 154 15.12 30.72 0.76
CA GLY A 154 14.87 32.10 1.15
C GLY A 154 13.90 32.21 2.32
N GLY A 155 12.80 31.45 2.31
CA GLY A 155 11.82 31.42 3.40
C GLY A 155 12.43 30.92 4.71
N MET A 156 13.21 29.85 4.65
CA MET A 156 13.94 29.33 5.81
C MET A 156 14.97 30.33 6.34
N LEU A 157 15.75 30.97 5.45
CA LEU A 157 16.76 31.95 5.85
C LEU A 157 16.13 33.14 6.56
N ILE A 158 15.05 33.69 6.01
CA ILE A 158 14.33 34.84 6.59
C ILE A 158 13.78 34.50 7.98
N ILE A 159 13.19 33.30 8.14
CA ILE A 159 12.71 32.82 9.44
C ILE A 159 13.86 32.66 10.43
N ALA A 160 14.96 32.05 10.01
CA ALA A 160 16.10 31.77 10.88
C ALA A 160 16.83 33.04 11.36
N THR A 161 16.91 34.07 10.52
CA THR A 161 17.68 35.31 10.79
C THR A 161 16.82 36.49 11.23
N GLN A 162 15.51 36.46 10.97
CA GLN A 162 14.59 37.56 11.27
C GLN A 162 15.06 38.92 10.72
N GLY A 163 15.74 38.90 9.57
CA GLY A 163 16.28 40.09 8.90
C GLY A 163 17.75 40.42 9.23
N GLU A 164 18.35 39.77 10.22
CA GLU A 164 19.76 39.99 10.60
C GLU A 164 20.64 38.81 10.20
N ILE A 165 21.26 38.88 9.03
CA ILE A 165 21.96 37.73 8.38
C ILE A 165 23.16 37.22 9.20
N ASP A 166 23.73 38.07 10.05
CA ASP A 166 24.93 37.75 10.83
C ASP A 166 24.62 36.99 12.14
N GLN A 167 23.35 36.83 12.52
CA GLN A 167 22.95 36.08 13.72
C GLN A 167 21.68 35.25 13.52
N LEU A 168 21.60 34.13 14.25
CA LEU A 168 20.39 33.32 14.30
C LEU A 168 19.45 33.89 15.37
N ALA A 169 18.26 34.30 14.95
CA ALA A 169 17.22 34.76 15.85
C ALA A 169 16.47 33.60 16.53
N ILE A 170 16.48 32.43 15.88
CA ILE A 170 15.92 31.19 16.42
C ILE A 170 17.04 30.35 17.04
N PRO A 171 16.83 29.68 18.18
CA PRO A 171 17.79 28.72 18.72
C PRO A 171 18.25 27.70 17.66
N ALA A 172 19.56 27.43 17.61
CA ALA A 172 20.16 26.53 16.63
C ALA A 172 19.57 25.11 16.72
N GLU A 173 19.19 24.69 17.92
CA GLU A 173 18.53 23.41 18.20
C GLU A 173 17.16 23.34 17.52
N GLY A 174 16.38 24.43 17.54
CA GLY A 174 15.07 24.49 16.90
C GLY A 174 15.18 24.36 15.38
N LEU A 175 16.15 25.05 14.77
CA LEU A 175 16.44 24.93 13.35
C LEU A 175 16.93 23.53 12.98
N ALA A 176 17.83 22.95 13.78
CA ALA A 176 18.34 21.60 13.57
C ALA A 176 17.21 20.55 13.62
N TRP A 177 16.34 20.61 14.62
CA TRP A 177 15.18 19.73 14.71
C TRP A 177 14.19 19.93 13.56
N GLY A 178 13.96 21.17 13.13
CA GLY A 178 13.12 21.46 11.96
C GLY A 178 13.69 20.83 10.66
N LEU A 179 15.00 20.91 10.44
CA LEU A 179 15.67 20.27 9.31
C LEU A 179 15.61 18.74 9.38
N VAL A 180 15.79 18.17 10.58
CA VAL A 180 15.58 16.73 10.78
C VAL A 180 14.13 16.36 10.44
N SER A 181 13.14 17.19 10.80
CA SER A 181 11.74 16.96 10.43
C SER A 181 11.51 17.02 8.93
N ALA A 182 12.13 17.96 8.21
CA ALA A 182 12.07 18.02 6.75
C ALA A 182 12.61 16.73 6.09
N VAL A 183 13.71 16.19 6.61
CA VAL A 183 14.25 14.88 6.15
C VAL A 183 13.31 13.74 6.53
N ALA A 184 12.79 13.73 7.74
CA ALA A 184 11.85 12.72 8.22
C ALA A 184 10.56 12.70 7.39
N LEU A 185 10.03 13.86 7.02
CA LEU A 185 8.88 14.02 6.12
C LEU A 185 9.11 13.34 4.75
N THR A 186 10.35 13.36 4.27
CA THR A 186 10.74 12.66 3.03
C THR A 186 10.59 11.14 3.17
N PHE A 187 11.09 10.58 4.27
CA PHE A 187 10.90 9.16 4.58
C PHE A 187 9.43 8.82 4.84
N TYR A 188 8.74 9.68 5.57
CA TYR A 188 7.32 9.54 5.89
C TYR A 188 6.47 9.45 4.62
N THR A 189 6.79 10.23 3.60
CA THR A 189 6.04 10.25 2.34
C THR A 189 6.42 9.09 1.40
N LEU A 190 7.71 8.77 1.30
CA LEU A 190 8.20 7.87 0.25
C LEU A 190 8.32 6.40 0.67
N MET A 191 8.67 6.10 1.92
CA MET A 191 8.83 4.71 2.39
C MET A 191 7.52 3.90 2.34
N PRO A 192 6.36 4.42 2.76
CA PRO A 192 5.18 3.58 2.95
C PRO A 192 4.39 3.34 1.66
N VAL A 193 4.76 3.95 0.52
CA VAL A 193 3.99 3.88 -0.75
C VAL A 193 3.54 2.46 -1.12
N ARG A 194 4.44 1.47 -1.01
CA ARG A 194 4.14 0.07 -1.36
C ARG A 194 3.22 -0.62 -0.36
N VAL A 195 3.43 -0.37 0.94
CA VAL A 195 2.63 -0.99 2.01
C VAL A 195 1.26 -0.32 2.13
N LEU A 196 1.16 0.99 1.90
CA LEU A 196 -0.10 1.74 1.83
C LEU A 196 -0.97 1.26 0.69
N LYS A 197 -0.39 1.08 -0.51
CA LYS A 197 -1.13 0.55 -1.67
C LYS A 197 -1.74 -0.83 -1.37
N LYS A 198 -1.06 -1.63 -0.55
CA LYS A 198 -1.40 -3.03 -0.32
C LYS A 198 -2.30 -3.28 0.89
N TRP A 199 -2.07 -2.57 1.99
CA TRP A 199 -2.74 -2.80 3.27
C TRP A 199 -3.69 -1.67 3.67
N GLY A 200 -3.76 -0.62 2.85
CA GLY A 200 -4.55 0.56 3.14
C GLY A 200 -3.91 1.47 4.19
N SER A 201 -4.35 2.73 4.18
CA SER A 201 -3.71 3.78 4.98
C SER A 201 -4.00 3.66 6.48
N MET A 202 -5.21 3.24 6.88
CA MET A 202 -5.57 3.12 8.31
C MET A 202 -4.75 2.04 9.05
N LEU A 203 -4.62 0.85 8.46
CA LEU A 203 -3.88 -0.26 9.06
C LEU A 203 -2.39 0.08 9.18
N VAL A 204 -1.78 0.54 8.08
CA VAL A 204 -0.35 0.88 8.05
C VAL A 204 -0.04 2.01 9.03
N THR A 205 -0.87 3.06 9.07
CA THR A 205 -0.70 4.17 10.03
C THR A 205 -0.85 3.70 11.46
N GLY A 206 -1.88 2.89 11.75
CA GLY A 206 -2.10 2.34 13.09
C GLY A 206 -0.95 1.47 13.59
N LEU A 207 -0.43 0.57 12.75
CA LEU A 207 0.73 -0.26 13.10
C LEU A 207 2.02 0.56 13.22
N ALA A 208 2.22 1.54 12.34
CA ALA A 208 3.39 2.40 12.42
C ALA A 208 3.38 3.26 13.70
N MET A 209 2.21 3.79 14.09
CA MET A 209 2.03 4.48 15.37
C MET A 209 2.21 3.53 16.55
N LEU A 210 1.74 2.28 16.46
CA LEU A 210 1.93 1.27 17.51
C LEU A 210 3.42 0.96 17.70
N PHE A 211 4.14 0.60 16.63
CA PHE A 211 5.56 0.25 16.70
C PHE A 211 6.42 1.44 17.11
N GLY A 212 6.20 2.62 16.52
CA GLY A 212 6.94 3.83 16.86
C GLY A 212 6.65 4.31 18.28
N GLY A 213 5.37 4.34 18.67
CA GLY A 213 4.94 4.77 20.01
C GLY A 213 5.41 3.82 21.10
N SER A 214 5.37 2.51 20.85
CA SER A 214 5.90 1.50 21.79
C SER A 214 7.42 1.60 21.91
N ALA A 215 8.15 1.71 20.79
CA ALA A 215 9.60 1.86 20.80
C ALA A 215 10.03 3.12 21.56
N ALA A 216 9.35 4.25 21.29
CA ALA A 216 9.59 5.50 22.02
C ALA A 216 9.27 5.34 23.51
N SER A 217 8.13 4.72 23.86
CA SER A 217 7.72 4.54 25.25
C SER A 217 8.67 3.67 26.06
N VAL A 218 9.29 2.65 25.46
CA VAL A 218 10.31 1.81 26.12
C VAL A 218 11.55 2.63 26.51
N VAL A 219 11.96 3.56 25.64
CA VAL A 219 13.15 4.40 25.86
C VAL A 219 12.85 5.56 26.80
N VAL A 220 11.74 6.27 26.56
CA VAL A 220 11.36 7.50 27.26
C VAL A 220 10.73 7.20 28.62
N GLN A 221 10.01 6.09 28.74
CA GLN A 221 9.28 5.69 29.95
C GLN A 221 8.33 6.80 30.45
N PRO A 222 7.33 7.21 29.63
CA PRO A 222 6.47 8.36 29.95
C PRO A 222 5.69 8.22 31.28
N TRP A 223 5.49 7.00 31.78
CA TRP A 223 4.85 6.72 33.07
C TRP A 223 5.70 7.08 34.29
N THR A 224 7.01 7.30 34.15
CA THR A 224 7.88 7.75 35.25
C THR A 224 8.03 9.27 35.30
N MET A 225 7.52 9.99 34.29
CA MET A 225 7.63 11.44 34.21
C MET A 225 6.52 12.12 35.02
N PRO A 226 6.86 13.09 35.90
CA PRO A 226 5.89 13.80 36.71
C PRO A 226 5.15 14.86 35.88
N VAL A 227 4.23 14.43 35.02
CA VAL A 227 3.38 15.31 34.21
C VAL A 227 2.02 15.45 34.89
N ASN A 228 1.74 16.63 35.45
CA ASN A 228 0.47 16.94 36.09
C ASN A 228 -0.33 17.91 35.22
N LEU A 229 -1.34 17.39 34.51
CA LEU A 229 -2.18 18.19 33.64
C LEU A 229 -3.47 18.59 34.36
N PRO A 230 -3.74 19.89 34.58
CA PRO A 230 -5.07 20.34 34.98
C PRO A 230 -6.07 20.10 33.85
N LEU A 231 -7.37 20.33 34.09
CA LEU A 231 -8.44 20.06 33.12
C LEU A 231 -8.17 20.68 31.73
N GLY A 232 -7.59 21.88 31.69
CA GLY A 232 -7.19 22.53 30.43
C GLY A 232 -6.11 21.78 29.67
N GLY A 233 -5.10 21.24 30.35
CA GLY A 233 -4.05 20.41 29.74
C GLY A 233 -4.59 19.07 29.25
N ILE A 234 -5.50 18.44 30.01
CA ILE A 234 -6.19 17.22 29.56
C ILE A 234 -7.03 17.52 28.31
N ALA A 235 -7.76 18.64 28.28
CA ALA A 235 -8.53 19.05 27.12
C ALA A 235 -7.64 19.27 25.89
N ALA A 236 -6.48 19.92 26.03
CA ALA A 236 -5.50 20.08 24.96
C ALA A 236 -4.95 18.73 24.45
N LEU A 237 -4.69 17.79 25.36
CA LEU A 237 -4.25 16.43 25.01
C LEU A 237 -5.36 15.60 24.32
N VAL A 238 -6.62 15.77 24.70
CA VAL A 238 -7.73 15.15 23.98
C VAL A 238 -7.89 15.79 22.60
N ALA A 239 -7.76 17.11 22.50
CA ALA A 239 -7.90 17.85 21.27
C ALA A 239 -6.81 17.50 20.23
N ILE A 240 -5.54 17.39 20.65
CA ILE A 240 -4.43 16.98 19.78
C ILE A 240 -4.63 15.55 19.21
N VAL A 241 -5.22 14.64 19.98
CA VAL A 241 -5.52 13.29 19.53
C VAL A 241 -6.76 13.29 18.63
N ILE A 242 -7.92 13.69 19.17
CA ILE A 242 -9.21 13.52 18.50
C ILE A 242 -9.34 14.44 17.28
N VAL A 243 -9.05 15.74 17.44
CA VAL A 243 -9.17 16.72 16.35
C VAL A 243 -7.91 16.70 15.51
N GLY A 244 -6.75 16.85 16.16
CA GLY A 244 -5.47 17.04 15.50
C GLY A 244 -4.88 15.79 14.85
N THR A 245 -5.34 14.59 15.20
CA THR A 245 -4.81 13.35 14.60
C THR A 245 -5.91 12.59 13.89
N LEU A 246 -6.97 12.22 14.60
CA LEU A 246 -8.01 11.33 14.05
C LEU A 246 -8.92 12.07 13.07
N GLY A 247 -9.49 13.19 13.50
CA GLY A 247 -10.37 14.04 12.69
C GLY A 247 -9.64 14.59 11.47
N ALA A 248 -8.46 15.19 11.69
CA ALA A 248 -7.61 15.71 10.62
C ALA A 248 -7.32 14.66 9.54
N TYR A 249 -6.92 13.46 9.96
CA TYR A 249 -6.61 12.37 9.03
C TYR A 249 -7.85 11.87 8.26
N MET A 250 -9.00 11.72 8.91
CA MET A 250 -10.22 11.27 8.23
C MET A 250 -10.72 12.31 7.22
N LEU A 251 -10.67 13.59 7.58
CA LEU A 251 -11.01 14.69 6.69
C LEU A 251 -10.04 14.76 5.50
N TYR A 252 -8.74 14.60 5.74
CA TYR A 252 -7.75 14.54 4.68
C TYR A 252 -8.00 13.36 3.74
N LEU A 253 -8.26 12.16 4.28
CA LEU A 253 -8.51 10.97 3.46
C LEU A 253 -9.79 11.13 2.62
N GLN A 254 -10.83 11.74 3.18
CA GLN A 254 -12.04 12.11 2.43
C GLN A 254 -11.71 13.12 1.31
N GLY A 255 -10.86 14.11 1.61
CA GLY A 255 -10.39 15.08 0.62
C GLY A 255 -9.62 14.44 -0.53
N VAL A 256 -8.74 13.49 -0.23
CA VAL A 256 -8.01 12.70 -1.24
C VAL A 256 -8.97 11.86 -2.09
N ASN A 257 -9.95 11.20 -1.47
CA ASN A 257 -10.91 10.37 -2.18
C ASN A 257 -11.82 11.16 -3.13
N ASP A 258 -12.23 12.37 -2.72
CA ASP A 258 -13.20 13.18 -3.46
C ASP A 258 -12.58 14.16 -4.47
N ALA A 259 -11.46 14.80 -4.11
CA ALA A 259 -10.79 15.81 -4.95
C ALA A 259 -9.49 15.31 -5.60
N GLY A 260 -9.04 14.10 -5.24
CA GLY A 260 -7.79 13.52 -5.69
C GLY A 260 -6.57 13.92 -4.83
N PRO A 261 -5.51 13.09 -4.82
CA PRO A 261 -4.36 13.27 -3.91
C PRO A 261 -3.58 14.56 -4.15
N VAL A 262 -3.48 15.03 -5.41
CA VAL A 262 -2.72 16.25 -5.73
C VAL A 262 -3.41 17.50 -5.18
N LYS A 263 -4.71 17.66 -5.45
CA LYS A 263 -5.49 18.81 -4.95
C LYS A 263 -5.54 18.80 -3.42
N ALA A 264 -5.80 17.65 -2.82
CA ALA A 264 -5.82 17.52 -1.36
C ALA A 264 -4.46 17.88 -0.73
N SER A 265 -3.35 17.40 -1.31
CA SER A 265 -2.00 17.71 -0.82
C SER A 265 -1.64 19.19 -0.96
N LEU A 266 -2.06 19.86 -2.04
CA LEU A 266 -1.86 21.30 -2.22
C LEU A 266 -2.60 22.11 -1.14
N LEU A 267 -3.84 21.71 -0.83
CA LEU A 267 -4.67 22.39 0.18
C LEU A 267 -4.13 22.22 1.60
N CYS A 268 -3.30 21.20 1.86
CA CYS A 268 -2.62 21.05 3.15
C CYS A 268 -1.59 22.14 3.44
N CYS A 269 -1.22 22.99 2.48
CA CYS A 269 -0.39 24.17 2.74
C CYS A 269 -1.05 25.18 3.70
N VAL A 270 -2.36 25.04 3.98
CA VAL A 270 -3.07 25.80 5.01
C VAL A 270 -2.59 25.47 6.43
N GLU A 271 -1.95 24.32 6.62
CA GLU A 271 -1.46 23.85 7.92
C GLU A 271 -0.50 24.85 8.60
N PRO A 272 0.67 25.23 8.02
CA PRO A 272 1.57 26.21 8.63
C PRO A 272 0.91 27.57 8.86
N VAL A 273 0.04 28.00 7.93
CA VAL A 273 -0.68 29.28 8.02
C VAL A 273 -1.65 29.25 9.21
N SER A 274 -2.44 28.19 9.33
CA SER A 274 -3.37 28.03 10.45
C SER A 274 -2.64 27.87 11.79
N ALA A 275 -1.52 27.16 11.83
CA ALA A 275 -0.68 27.05 13.03
C ALA A 275 -0.13 28.41 13.48
N MET A 276 0.36 29.25 12.55
CA MET A 276 0.81 30.62 12.87
C MET A 276 -0.33 31.49 13.40
N ILE A 277 -1.48 31.50 12.71
CA ILE A 277 -2.63 32.31 13.11
C ILE A 277 -3.15 31.87 14.49
N LEU A 278 -3.26 30.57 14.73
CA LEU A 278 -3.71 30.04 16.02
C LEU A 278 -2.69 30.31 17.14
N ALA A 279 -1.40 30.14 16.88
CA ALA A 279 -0.36 30.47 17.87
C ALA A 279 -0.38 31.96 18.24
N LEU A 280 -0.59 32.85 17.28
CA LEU A 280 -0.70 34.29 17.52
C LEU A 280 -2.00 34.68 18.22
N ALA A 281 -3.14 34.22 17.71
CA ALA A 281 -4.46 34.66 18.17
C ALA A 281 -4.90 34.00 19.48
N TRP A 282 -4.51 32.73 19.70
CA TRP A 282 -4.93 31.96 20.88
C TRP A 282 -3.87 31.92 21.97
N LEU A 283 -2.62 31.63 21.63
CA LEU A 283 -1.53 31.52 22.61
C LEU A 283 -0.77 32.84 22.81
N HIS A 284 -1.13 33.90 22.07
CA HIS A 284 -0.43 35.18 22.07
C HIS A 284 1.08 35.04 21.84
N THR A 285 1.49 34.03 21.07
CA THR A 285 2.89 33.81 20.72
C THR A 285 3.35 34.93 19.77
N PRO A 286 4.49 35.59 20.03
CA PRO A 286 4.99 36.60 19.12
C PRO A 286 5.30 35.98 17.76
N VAL A 287 4.64 36.48 16.72
CA VAL A 287 4.88 36.13 15.31
C VAL A 287 5.35 37.40 14.63
N SER A 288 6.56 37.38 14.06
CA SER A 288 7.13 38.55 13.42
C SER A 288 6.61 38.73 11.98
N GLY A 289 6.84 39.90 11.40
CA GLY A 289 6.61 40.10 9.97
C GLY A 289 7.48 39.20 9.07
N TRP A 290 8.66 38.79 9.57
CA TRP A 290 9.57 37.88 8.87
C TRP A 290 9.06 36.44 8.89
N ASP A 291 8.43 36.00 9.98
CA ASP A 291 7.79 34.68 10.06
C ASP A 291 6.69 34.56 8.99
N LEU A 292 5.84 35.58 8.88
CA LEU A 292 4.78 35.64 7.86
C LEU A 292 5.36 35.65 6.44
N ALA A 293 6.41 36.44 6.21
CA ALA A 293 7.09 36.48 4.92
C ALA A 293 7.69 35.12 4.55
N GLY A 294 8.39 34.47 5.49
CA GLY A 294 8.97 33.16 5.28
C GLY A 294 7.90 32.09 5.03
N CYS A 295 6.81 32.08 5.81
CA CYS A 295 5.68 31.20 5.57
C CYS A 295 5.07 31.40 4.18
N ALA A 296 4.90 32.65 3.73
CA ALA A 296 4.39 32.94 2.40
C ALA A 296 5.30 32.36 1.30
N LEU A 297 6.63 32.48 1.43
CA LEU A 297 7.58 31.90 0.49
C LEU A 297 7.52 30.37 0.48
N ILE A 298 7.38 29.73 1.64
CA ILE A 298 7.20 28.28 1.73
C ILE A 298 5.89 27.85 1.06
N VAL A 299 4.78 28.55 1.29
CA VAL A 299 3.50 28.24 0.63
C VAL A 299 3.64 28.36 -0.88
N ILE A 300 4.28 29.42 -1.39
CA ILE A 300 4.58 29.57 -2.84
C ILE A 300 5.41 28.39 -3.35
N MET A 301 6.43 27.97 -2.60
CA MET A 301 7.24 26.80 -2.95
C MET A 301 6.39 25.54 -3.10
N ILE A 302 5.44 25.29 -2.20
CA ILE A 302 4.57 24.10 -2.25
C ILE A 302 3.80 24.05 -3.57
N PHE A 303 3.21 25.17 -4.00
CA PHE A 303 2.50 25.25 -5.28
C PHE A 303 3.42 25.03 -6.49
N LEU A 304 4.64 25.59 -6.45
CA LEU A 304 5.60 25.44 -7.54
C LEU A 304 6.11 24.00 -7.70
N VAL A 305 6.23 23.26 -6.60
CA VAL A 305 6.80 21.90 -6.57
C VAL A 305 5.74 20.81 -6.78
N THR A 306 4.47 21.06 -6.43
CA THR A 306 3.43 20.02 -6.38
C THR A 306 2.60 19.89 -7.67
N GLU A 307 2.63 20.87 -8.58
CA GLU A 307 1.88 20.79 -9.85
C GLU A 307 2.57 19.93 -10.92
N ARG A 308 1.80 19.07 -11.60
CA ARG A 308 2.18 18.41 -12.86
C ARG A 308 1.28 18.86 -13.99
N GLU A 309 1.89 19.04 -15.17
CA GLU A 309 1.21 19.32 -16.42
C GLU A 309 0.21 18.21 -16.82
N PRO A 310 -0.80 18.53 -17.63
CA PRO A 310 -1.76 17.57 -18.14
C PRO A 310 -1.05 16.45 -18.91
N LYS A 311 -1.37 15.20 -18.60
CA LYS A 311 -0.94 14.04 -19.41
C LYS A 311 -1.55 14.17 -20.81
N THR A 312 -0.72 14.18 -21.85
CA THR A 312 -1.16 13.97 -23.24
C THR A 312 -1.90 12.62 -23.33
N GLU A 313 -3.12 12.67 -23.84
CA GLU A 313 -4.20 11.67 -23.71
C GLU A 313 -4.01 10.35 -24.49
N GLN A 314 -2.85 10.07 -25.08
CA GLN A 314 -2.71 8.97 -26.06
C GLN A 314 -2.09 7.66 -25.54
N ALA A 315 -1.82 7.52 -24.24
CA ALA A 315 -1.26 6.27 -23.66
C ALA A 315 -2.17 5.57 -22.64
N ALA A 316 -3.39 6.08 -22.39
CA ALA A 316 -4.25 5.63 -21.30
C ALA A 316 -5.29 4.57 -21.67
N GLU A 317 -5.56 4.33 -22.95
CA GLU A 317 -6.63 3.41 -23.38
C GLU A 317 -6.25 1.91 -23.32
N GLY A 318 -4.98 1.57 -23.10
CA GLY A 318 -4.52 0.16 -23.05
C GLY A 318 -4.33 -0.44 -21.65
N GLU A 319 -4.04 0.37 -20.63
CA GLU A 319 -3.60 -0.13 -19.31
C GLU A 319 -4.49 0.34 -18.14
N GLY A 320 -5.29 1.40 -18.31
CA GLY A 320 -6.09 2.00 -17.23
C GLY A 320 -7.37 1.25 -16.87
N ALA A 321 -7.97 0.53 -17.82
CA ALA A 321 -9.29 -0.09 -17.63
C ALA A 321 -9.29 -1.37 -16.75
N LEU A 322 -8.12 -1.96 -16.49
CA LEU A 322 -8.00 -3.19 -15.68
C LEU A 322 -7.49 -2.94 -14.25
N ALA A 323 -6.96 -1.74 -13.96
CA ALA A 323 -6.35 -1.42 -12.67
C ALA A 323 -7.37 -1.01 -11.59
N ASP A 324 -8.53 -0.49 -11.99
CA ASP A 324 -9.55 0.06 -11.06
C ASP A 324 -10.60 -0.98 -10.61
N ALA A 325 -10.45 -2.27 -10.96
CA ALA A 325 -11.48 -3.29 -10.72
C ALA A 325 -11.21 -4.25 -9.53
N TYR A 326 -10.07 -4.16 -8.85
CA TYR A 326 -9.65 -5.16 -7.86
C TYR A 326 -9.21 -4.55 -6.51
N ASP A 327 -10.12 -4.51 -5.52
CA ASP A 327 -9.75 -4.44 -4.10
C ASP A 327 -8.86 -5.63 -3.77
N ASP A 328 -7.67 -5.33 -3.26
CA ASP A 328 -6.62 -6.29 -3.11
C ASP A 328 -6.91 -7.31 -1.98
N PRO A 329 -7.07 -8.63 -2.24
CA PRO A 329 -7.12 -9.58 -1.14
C PRO A 329 -5.73 -9.73 -0.48
N PRO A 330 -5.64 -9.91 0.85
CA PRO A 330 -4.37 -9.83 1.60
C PRO A 330 -3.43 -11.02 1.38
N LEU A 331 -2.11 -10.86 1.67
CA LEU A 331 -1.16 -11.97 1.50
C LEU A 331 -1.24 -13.04 2.59
N PHE A 332 -1.43 -14.30 2.20
CA PHE A 332 -1.34 -15.46 3.10
C PHE A 332 -0.24 -16.46 2.74
N ALA A 333 0.29 -17.10 3.78
CA ALA A 333 0.77 -18.47 3.72
C ALA A 333 -0.24 -19.31 4.53
N GLY A 334 -0.83 -20.35 3.92
CA GLY A 334 -1.84 -21.35 4.40
C GLY A 334 -2.58 -21.14 5.75
N ARG A 335 -3.87 -21.42 5.95
CA ARG A 335 -4.96 -22.09 5.22
C ARG A 335 -6.07 -21.07 4.98
N ALA A 336 -6.09 -20.43 3.81
CA ALA A 336 -7.07 -19.38 3.49
C ALA A 336 -8.53 -19.90 3.47
N SER A 337 -8.71 -21.21 3.32
CA SER A 337 -9.99 -21.91 3.38
C SER A 337 -10.67 -21.86 4.76
N VAL A 338 -9.90 -21.80 5.85
CA VAL A 338 -10.43 -21.82 7.23
C VAL A 338 -11.00 -20.45 7.63
N LEU A 339 -10.59 -19.38 6.94
CA LEU A 339 -10.95 -18.00 7.28
C LEU A 339 -11.93 -17.38 6.27
N GLY A 340 -12.31 -18.11 5.22
CA GLY A 340 -13.31 -17.67 4.23
C GLY A 340 -12.85 -16.53 3.32
N TYR A 341 -11.54 -16.38 3.08
CA TYR A 341 -11.00 -15.32 2.22
C TYR A 341 -11.18 -15.57 0.73
N TYR A 342 -11.08 -16.84 0.35
CA TYR A 342 -11.22 -17.29 -1.01
C TYR A 342 -12.24 -18.40 -1.04
N THR A 343 -13.15 -18.31 -2.00
CA THR A 343 -14.05 -19.40 -2.35
C THR A 343 -13.51 -20.06 -3.60
N SER A 344 -13.73 -21.37 -3.70
CA SER A 344 -13.46 -22.11 -4.94
C SER A 344 -14.74 -22.81 -5.35
N ARG A 345 -15.06 -22.70 -6.63
CA ARG A 345 -16.20 -23.36 -7.25
C ARG A 345 -15.82 -23.88 -8.63
N PRO A 346 -16.52 -24.89 -9.16
CA PRO A 346 -16.41 -25.26 -10.57
C PRO A 346 -16.69 -24.04 -11.47
N ALA A 347 -15.94 -23.93 -12.56
CA ALA A 347 -16.17 -22.92 -13.58
C ALA A 347 -17.49 -23.21 -14.31
N THR A 348 -18.18 -22.15 -14.70
CA THR A 348 -19.38 -22.18 -15.53
C THR A 348 -19.07 -21.64 -16.93
N ARG A 349 -20.02 -21.76 -17.85
CA ARG A 349 -19.87 -21.22 -19.21
C ARG A 349 -19.62 -19.71 -19.21
N ASP A 350 -20.20 -18.99 -18.25
CA ASP A 350 -20.12 -17.53 -18.14
C ASP A 350 -18.71 -17.08 -17.69
N ASP A 351 -17.95 -17.96 -17.04
CA ASP A 351 -16.57 -17.69 -16.61
C ASP A 351 -15.54 -17.80 -17.75
N PHE A 352 -15.95 -18.24 -18.95
CA PHE A 352 -15.04 -18.57 -20.04
C PHE A 352 -14.12 -17.41 -20.47
N GLU A 353 -14.69 -16.21 -20.64
CA GLU A 353 -13.92 -15.02 -21.04
C GLU A 353 -12.89 -14.66 -19.97
N ARG A 354 -13.30 -14.66 -18.69
CA ARG A 354 -12.41 -14.34 -17.58
C ARG A 354 -11.34 -15.40 -17.35
N ALA A 355 -11.67 -16.68 -17.52
CA ALA A 355 -10.72 -17.78 -17.49
C ALA A 355 -9.68 -17.66 -18.61
N THR A 356 -10.10 -17.27 -19.82
CA THR A 356 -9.19 -17.03 -20.95
C THR A 356 -8.24 -15.88 -20.63
N ALA A 357 -8.73 -14.78 -20.05
CA ALA A 357 -7.89 -13.66 -19.63
C ALA A 357 -6.85 -14.07 -18.55
N LEU A 358 -7.21 -14.94 -17.61
CA LEU A 358 -6.28 -15.44 -16.60
C LEU A 358 -5.20 -16.35 -17.21
N LEU A 359 -5.54 -17.17 -18.21
CA LEU A 359 -4.55 -17.95 -18.95
C LEU A 359 -3.58 -17.04 -19.72
N ASP A 360 -4.07 -15.95 -20.29
CA ASP A 360 -3.23 -14.96 -20.96
C ASP A 360 -2.23 -14.30 -19.99
N VAL A 361 -2.64 -14.03 -18.75
CA VAL A 361 -1.72 -13.60 -17.68
C VAL A 361 -0.64 -14.67 -17.39
N GLY A 362 -1.02 -15.95 -17.45
CA GLY A 362 -0.06 -17.07 -17.37
C GLY A 362 0.98 -17.05 -18.49
N HIS A 363 0.53 -16.88 -19.74
CA HIS A 363 1.40 -16.78 -20.92
C HIS A 363 2.36 -15.59 -20.86
N GLN A 364 1.89 -14.44 -20.38
CA GLN A 364 2.74 -13.27 -20.16
C GLN A 364 3.85 -13.57 -19.14
N THR A 365 3.52 -14.31 -18.08
CA THR A 365 4.49 -14.71 -17.06
C THR A 365 5.53 -15.68 -17.59
N PHE A 366 5.13 -16.60 -18.47
CA PHE A 366 6.07 -17.48 -19.14
C PHE A 366 7.05 -16.68 -20.02
N ALA A 367 6.57 -15.69 -20.77
CA ALA A 367 7.43 -14.81 -21.55
C ALA A 367 8.43 -14.02 -20.66
N GLU A 368 7.98 -13.49 -19.52
CA GLU A 368 8.85 -12.79 -18.54
C GLU A 368 9.95 -13.69 -17.96
N LEU A 369 9.66 -14.99 -17.80
CA LEU A 369 10.61 -15.99 -17.30
C LEU A 369 11.52 -16.56 -18.41
N GLY A 370 11.38 -16.09 -19.65
CA GLY A 370 12.13 -16.60 -20.80
C GLY A 370 11.70 -17.99 -21.27
N ILE A 371 10.49 -18.41 -20.94
CA ILE A 371 9.92 -19.69 -21.39
C ILE A 371 9.34 -19.53 -22.80
N ASP A 372 9.92 -20.22 -23.78
CA ASP A 372 9.37 -20.27 -25.13
C ASP A 372 8.27 -21.34 -25.24
N GLU A 373 7.02 -20.90 -25.26
CA GLU A 373 5.87 -21.77 -25.49
C GLU A 373 5.71 -22.19 -26.96
N GLY A 374 6.49 -21.60 -27.87
CA GLY A 374 6.44 -21.81 -29.31
C GLY A 374 5.44 -20.88 -30.00
N ARG A 375 5.75 -20.49 -31.24
CA ARG A 375 4.91 -19.59 -32.07
C ARG A 375 3.54 -20.14 -32.49
N SER A 376 3.20 -21.38 -32.15
CA SER A 376 1.96 -22.05 -32.55
C SER A 376 0.98 -22.15 -31.39
N LYS A 377 -0.13 -21.39 -31.48
CA LYS A 377 -1.36 -21.43 -30.65
C LYS A 377 -1.15 -21.56 -29.13
N LYS A 378 -1.51 -20.50 -28.39
CA LYS A 378 -1.60 -20.49 -26.91
C LYS A 378 -2.30 -21.76 -26.39
N TYR A 379 -1.69 -22.40 -25.39
CA TYR A 379 -2.19 -23.62 -24.76
C TYR A 379 -2.75 -23.30 -23.36
N PRO A 380 -3.97 -23.76 -23.00
CA PRO A 380 -4.87 -24.61 -23.77
C PRO A 380 -5.62 -23.82 -24.86
N SER A 381 -6.13 -24.54 -25.86
CA SER A 381 -7.05 -23.94 -26.82
C SER A 381 -8.41 -23.62 -26.18
N ALA A 382 -9.11 -22.62 -26.71
CA ALA A 382 -10.48 -22.27 -26.33
C ALA A 382 -11.42 -23.49 -26.26
N ARG A 383 -11.33 -24.39 -27.25
CA ARG A 383 -12.11 -25.64 -27.29
C ARG A 383 -11.80 -26.57 -26.11
N ARG A 384 -10.51 -26.68 -25.73
CA ARG A 384 -10.08 -27.53 -24.61
C ARG A 384 -10.49 -26.94 -23.26
N LEU A 385 -10.38 -25.61 -23.12
CA LEU A 385 -10.88 -24.91 -21.94
C LEU A 385 -12.39 -25.10 -21.77
N MET A 386 -13.17 -24.85 -22.84
CA MET A 386 -14.63 -25.01 -22.80
C MET A 386 -15.06 -26.45 -22.50
N HIS A 387 -14.34 -27.44 -23.02
CA HIS A 387 -14.58 -28.85 -22.70
C HIS A 387 -14.31 -29.15 -21.23
N SER A 388 -13.21 -28.63 -20.66
CA SER A 388 -12.88 -28.78 -19.24
C SER A 388 -13.90 -28.09 -18.32
N ILE A 389 -14.42 -26.92 -18.72
CA ILE A 389 -15.50 -26.23 -18.00
C ILE A 389 -16.77 -27.11 -18.01
N LYS A 390 -17.16 -27.64 -19.18
CA LYS A 390 -18.33 -28.51 -19.31
C LYS A 390 -18.21 -29.79 -18.49
N ASN A 391 -16.99 -30.33 -18.34
CA ASN A 391 -16.73 -31.53 -17.56
C ASN A 391 -16.55 -31.26 -16.06
N GLY A 392 -16.60 -30.00 -15.62
CA GLY A 392 -16.42 -29.61 -14.21
C GLY A 392 -14.99 -29.76 -13.68
N THR A 393 -14.00 -29.94 -14.56
CA THR A 393 -12.59 -30.11 -14.15
C THR A 393 -11.89 -28.77 -13.91
N THR A 394 -12.33 -27.70 -14.59
CA THR A 394 -11.84 -26.33 -14.33
C THR A 394 -12.54 -25.73 -13.11
N HIS A 395 -11.76 -25.17 -12.20
CA HIS A 395 -12.21 -24.48 -11.02
C HIS A 395 -11.73 -23.03 -11.04
N VAL A 396 -12.56 -22.14 -10.50
CA VAL A 396 -12.24 -20.72 -10.34
C VAL A 396 -12.11 -20.40 -8.86
N ILE A 397 -11.36 -19.34 -8.58
CA ILE A 397 -11.19 -18.81 -7.24
C ILE A 397 -11.68 -17.37 -7.24
N GLU A 398 -12.57 -17.10 -6.30
CA GLU A 398 -13.09 -15.76 -6.06
C GLU A 398 -12.54 -15.19 -4.76
N ASP A 399 -12.38 -13.87 -4.72
CA ASP A 399 -12.08 -13.14 -3.50
C ASP A 399 -13.33 -12.94 -2.63
N ALA A 400 -13.16 -12.25 -1.49
CA ALA A 400 -14.25 -11.96 -0.56
C ALA A 400 -15.37 -11.08 -1.16
N HIS A 401 -15.14 -10.45 -2.32
CA HIS A 401 -16.10 -9.63 -3.03
C HIS A 401 -16.75 -10.37 -4.22
N GLY A 402 -16.47 -11.66 -4.38
CA GLY A 402 -17.00 -12.49 -5.46
C GLY A 402 -16.31 -12.30 -6.81
N ARG A 403 -15.15 -11.62 -6.85
CA ARG A 403 -14.40 -11.43 -8.11
C ARG A 403 -13.47 -12.60 -8.38
N MET A 404 -13.48 -13.09 -9.62
CA MET A 404 -12.62 -14.18 -10.07
C MET A 404 -11.16 -13.70 -10.27
N ILE A 405 -10.26 -14.21 -9.44
CA ILE A 405 -8.84 -13.80 -9.33
C ILE A 405 -7.84 -14.89 -9.74
N ALA A 406 -8.29 -16.14 -9.82
CA ALA A 406 -7.45 -17.25 -10.25
C ALA A 406 -8.29 -18.41 -10.80
N MET A 407 -7.61 -19.31 -11.50
CA MET A 407 -8.18 -20.57 -11.96
C MET A 407 -7.14 -21.69 -11.89
N PHE A 408 -7.65 -22.91 -11.87
CA PHE A 408 -6.87 -24.13 -11.98
C PHE A 408 -7.76 -25.24 -12.53
N ALA A 409 -7.17 -26.35 -12.99
CA ALA A 409 -7.92 -27.52 -13.42
C ALA A 409 -7.39 -28.77 -12.72
N VAL A 410 -8.31 -29.64 -12.29
CA VAL A 410 -7.99 -30.97 -11.77
C VAL A 410 -8.61 -31.99 -12.70
N SER A 411 -7.78 -32.73 -13.43
CA SER A 411 -8.20 -33.79 -14.35
C SER A 411 -8.08 -35.15 -13.69
N PHE A 412 -9.06 -36.01 -13.96
CA PHE A 412 -9.05 -37.43 -13.61
C PHE A 412 -8.82 -38.34 -14.82
N SER A 413 -8.65 -37.74 -16.01
CA SER A 413 -8.29 -38.44 -17.24
C SER A 413 -6.78 -38.46 -17.39
N PRO A 414 -6.19 -39.57 -17.88
CA PRO A 414 -4.74 -39.68 -18.03
C PRO A 414 -4.20 -38.75 -19.12
N ASP A 415 -3.11 -38.03 -18.81
CA ASP A 415 -2.32 -37.30 -19.79
C ASP A 415 -1.40 -38.26 -20.56
N LYS A 416 -1.55 -38.25 -21.89
CA LYS A 416 -0.72 -39.02 -22.82
C LYS A 416 0.78 -38.76 -22.67
N ASN A 417 1.17 -37.59 -22.14
CA ASN A 417 2.56 -37.26 -21.90
C ASN A 417 3.15 -38.05 -20.71
N TYR A 418 2.31 -38.59 -19.82
CA TYR A 418 2.74 -39.36 -18.65
C TYR A 418 2.80 -40.87 -18.92
N GLU A 419 2.23 -41.34 -20.04
CA GLU A 419 2.30 -42.75 -20.48
C GLU A 419 3.74 -43.19 -20.82
N ARG A 420 4.61 -42.24 -21.17
CA ARG A 420 6.01 -42.52 -21.52
C ARG A 420 6.89 -42.52 -20.27
N PRO A 421 7.96 -43.33 -20.23
CA PRO A 421 8.96 -43.26 -19.17
C PRO A 421 9.49 -41.83 -19.03
N ILE A 422 9.49 -41.32 -17.79
CA ILE A 422 10.12 -40.06 -17.42
C ILE A 422 11.58 -40.33 -17.03
N ASP A 423 12.44 -39.32 -17.11
CA ASP A 423 13.80 -39.39 -16.54
C ASP A 423 13.70 -39.23 -15.02
N GLY A 424 13.38 -40.35 -14.36
CA GLY A 424 12.99 -40.45 -12.95
C GLY A 424 11.90 -41.52 -12.74
N ALA A 425 11.09 -41.37 -11.69
CA ALA A 425 9.98 -42.27 -11.42
C ALA A 425 8.85 -41.53 -10.68
N TRP A 426 7.60 -41.78 -11.12
CA TRP A 426 6.42 -41.37 -10.37
C TRP A 426 6.29 -42.17 -9.07
N LEU A 427 5.69 -41.58 -8.03
CA LEU A 427 5.46 -42.23 -6.73
C LEU A 427 4.36 -43.29 -6.80
N THR A 428 3.40 -43.12 -7.70
CA THR A 428 2.31 -44.08 -7.94
C THR A 428 2.45 -44.79 -9.28
N ASP A 429 1.88 -45.99 -9.39
CA ASP A 429 1.88 -46.76 -10.63
C ASP A 429 1.01 -46.10 -11.70
N THR A 430 1.62 -45.69 -12.82
CA THR A 430 0.92 -45.07 -13.96
C THR A 430 0.03 -46.07 -14.71
N SER A 431 0.28 -47.38 -14.59
CA SER A 431 -0.47 -48.43 -15.29
C SER A 431 -1.66 -48.98 -14.50
N ALA A 432 -1.85 -48.54 -13.25
CA ALA A 432 -2.91 -49.04 -12.38
C ALA A 432 -4.31 -48.58 -12.84
N GLU A 433 -5.26 -49.51 -12.87
CA GLU A 433 -6.67 -49.25 -13.11
C GLU A 433 -7.53 -49.55 -11.85
N PRO A 434 -8.34 -48.60 -11.36
CA PRO A 434 -8.49 -47.22 -11.85
C PRO A 434 -7.26 -46.35 -11.52
N GLN A 435 -7.01 -45.32 -12.34
CA GLN A 435 -5.88 -44.38 -12.20
C GLN A 435 -5.71 -43.90 -10.74
N PRO A 436 -4.54 -44.04 -10.10
CA PRO A 436 -4.38 -43.73 -8.68
C PRO A 436 -4.16 -42.23 -8.39
N TYR A 437 -3.89 -41.43 -9.42
CA TYR A 437 -3.54 -40.01 -9.29
C TYR A 437 -4.56 -39.08 -9.96
N ALA A 438 -4.64 -37.84 -9.51
CA ALA A 438 -5.24 -36.73 -10.26
C ALA A 438 -4.14 -35.87 -10.90
N GLU A 439 -4.48 -35.02 -11.86
CA GLU A 439 -3.54 -34.12 -12.52
C GLU A 439 -3.93 -32.66 -12.32
N LEU A 440 -2.99 -31.85 -11.84
CA LEU A 440 -3.14 -30.41 -11.67
C LEU A 440 -2.63 -29.67 -12.91
N HIS A 441 -3.54 -28.97 -13.59
CA HIS A 441 -3.27 -28.19 -14.79
C HIS A 441 -3.67 -26.73 -14.61
N TRP A 442 -3.13 -25.87 -15.47
CA TRP A 442 -3.59 -24.49 -15.71
C TRP A 442 -3.72 -23.62 -14.47
N VAL A 443 -2.77 -23.75 -13.54
CA VAL A 443 -2.66 -22.85 -12.38
C VAL A 443 -2.32 -21.46 -12.87
N ALA A 444 -3.32 -20.57 -12.88
CA ALA A 444 -3.20 -19.20 -13.32
C ALA A 444 -3.75 -18.25 -12.26
N VAL A 445 -2.94 -17.28 -11.85
CA VAL A 445 -3.27 -16.29 -10.83
C VAL A 445 -3.01 -14.90 -11.39
N ASP A 446 -4.02 -14.04 -11.28
CA ASP A 446 -3.92 -12.64 -11.72
C ASP A 446 -2.75 -11.92 -11.04
N TYR A 447 -2.08 -11.01 -11.74
CA TYR A 447 -0.90 -10.30 -11.23
C TYR A 447 -1.14 -9.62 -9.88
N PRO A 448 -2.25 -8.89 -9.66
CA PRO A 448 -2.55 -8.29 -8.36
C PRO A 448 -2.71 -9.37 -7.29
N ALA A 449 -3.35 -10.48 -7.62
CA ALA A 449 -3.62 -11.60 -6.72
C ALA A 449 -2.36 -12.43 -6.34
N ARG A 450 -1.19 -12.16 -6.94
CA ARG A 450 0.04 -12.92 -6.67
C ARG A 450 0.65 -12.60 -5.32
N ARG A 451 1.44 -13.58 -4.85
CA ARG A 451 2.07 -13.59 -3.51
C ARG A 451 1.04 -13.56 -2.38
N ARG A 452 -0.27 -13.69 -2.68
CA ARG A 452 -1.33 -13.58 -1.69
C ARG A 452 -1.76 -14.88 -1.02
N GLY A 453 -1.00 -15.95 -1.24
CA GLY A 453 -1.39 -17.28 -0.77
C GLY A 453 -2.43 -17.98 -1.65
N VAL A 454 -2.90 -17.33 -2.71
CA VAL A 454 -3.80 -17.93 -3.71
C VAL A 454 -3.21 -19.23 -4.26
N GLY A 455 -1.91 -19.26 -4.57
CA GLY A 455 -1.23 -20.48 -5.01
C GLY A 455 -1.30 -21.63 -4.01
N MET A 456 -1.05 -21.37 -2.71
CA MET A 456 -1.20 -22.40 -1.67
C MET A 456 -2.66 -22.85 -1.52
N PHE A 457 -3.61 -21.92 -1.65
CA PHE A 457 -5.04 -22.25 -1.62
C PHE A 457 -5.46 -23.12 -2.82
N ILE A 458 -4.92 -22.86 -4.01
CA ILE A 458 -5.10 -23.70 -5.20
C ILE A 458 -4.63 -25.12 -4.90
N LEU A 459 -3.41 -25.28 -4.38
CA LEU A 459 -2.86 -26.61 -4.08
C LEU A 459 -3.67 -27.33 -2.98
N ASP A 460 -4.06 -26.63 -1.90
CA ASP A 460 -4.94 -27.20 -0.87
C ASP A 460 -6.30 -27.66 -1.45
N LYS A 461 -6.86 -26.89 -2.39
CA LYS A 461 -8.13 -27.23 -3.04
C LYS A 461 -7.98 -28.35 -4.05
N ALA A 462 -6.88 -28.38 -4.79
CA ALA A 462 -6.56 -29.46 -5.71
C ALA A 462 -6.42 -30.79 -4.95
N ASP A 463 -5.75 -30.81 -3.79
CA ASP A 463 -5.66 -31.97 -2.90
C ASP A 463 -7.05 -32.44 -2.44
N GLN A 464 -7.92 -31.51 -2.03
CA GLN A 464 -9.29 -31.83 -1.61
C GLN A 464 -10.11 -32.44 -2.75
N ILE A 465 -10.04 -31.86 -3.94
CA ILE A 465 -10.75 -32.36 -5.13
C ILE A 465 -10.23 -33.75 -5.52
N ALA A 466 -8.90 -33.95 -5.51
CA ALA A 466 -8.29 -35.24 -5.84
C ALA A 466 -8.70 -36.34 -4.85
N ARG A 467 -8.71 -36.05 -3.55
CA ARG A 467 -9.20 -36.98 -2.50
C ARG A 467 -10.68 -37.30 -2.66
N ALA A 468 -11.50 -36.29 -2.94
CA ALA A 468 -12.93 -36.48 -3.17
C ALA A 468 -13.20 -37.34 -4.42
N GLY A 469 -12.31 -37.28 -5.42
CA GLY A 469 -12.31 -38.17 -6.59
C GLY A 469 -11.68 -39.55 -6.37
N GLY A 470 -11.34 -39.91 -5.13
CA GLY A 470 -10.80 -41.23 -4.77
C GLY A 470 -9.34 -41.46 -5.19
N ARG A 471 -8.56 -40.40 -5.42
CA ARG A 471 -7.15 -40.51 -5.83
C ARG A 471 -6.21 -40.48 -4.61
N SER A 472 -5.17 -41.31 -4.65
CA SER A 472 -4.15 -41.42 -3.62
C SER A 472 -2.99 -40.42 -3.79
N SER A 473 -2.88 -39.80 -4.96
CA SER A 473 -1.87 -38.76 -5.23
C SER A 473 -2.36 -37.71 -6.23
N ILE A 474 -1.59 -36.63 -6.35
CA ILE A 474 -1.79 -35.60 -7.37
C ILE A 474 -0.46 -35.29 -8.06
N ARG A 475 -0.48 -35.23 -9.40
CA ARG A 475 0.67 -34.94 -10.25
C ARG A 475 0.55 -33.56 -10.87
N ALA A 476 1.68 -32.89 -11.08
CA ALA A 476 1.79 -31.63 -11.81
C ALA A 476 3.10 -31.62 -12.60
N ASP A 477 3.08 -31.03 -13.80
CA ASP A 477 4.30 -30.78 -14.57
C ASP A 477 4.48 -29.28 -14.84
N VAL A 478 5.73 -28.82 -14.71
CA VAL A 478 6.07 -27.40 -14.81
C VAL A 478 7.31 -27.20 -15.67
N TYR A 479 7.39 -26.05 -16.35
CA TYR A 479 8.60 -25.69 -17.09
C TYR A 479 9.81 -25.54 -16.14
N GLU A 480 10.99 -25.95 -16.62
CA GLU A 480 12.25 -25.88 -15.84
C GLU A 480 12.60 -24.46 -15.39
N LEU A 481 12.26 -23.45 -16.20
CA LEU A 481 12.47 -22.04 -15.86
C LEU A 481 11.37 -21.47 -14.95
N ASN A 482 10.29 -22.20 -14.68
CA ASN A 482 9.22 -21.76 -13.78
C ASN A 482 9.57 -21.99 -12.30
N GLY A 483 10.67 -21.37 -11.87
CA GLY A 483 11.13 -21.40 -10.47
C GLY A 483 10.05 -21.00 -9.45
N PRO A 484 9.17 -20.00 -9.71
CA PRO A 484 8.08 -19.67 -8.79
C PRO A 484 7.11 -20.83 -8.52
N MET A 485 6.72 -21.58 -9.55
CA MET A 485 5.80 -22.72 -9.39
C MET A 485 6.50 -23.93 -8.75
N GLN A 486 7.77 -24.19 -9.09
CA GLN A 486 8.57 -25.25 -8.47
C GLN A 486 8.69 -25.04 -6.95
N ASN A 487 9.10 -23.83 -6.54
CA ASN A 487 9.17 -23.46 -5.12
C ASN A 487 7.81 -23.57 -4.41
N LEU A 488 6.70 -23.29 -5.10
CA LEU A 488 5.36 -23.39 -4.54
C LEU A 488 4.97 -24.87 -4.28
N LEU A 489 5.23 -25.75 -5.26
CA LEU A 489 4.96 -27.19 -5.17
C LEU A 489 5.80 -27.82 -4.06
N GLU A 490 7.11 -27.57 -4.03
CA GLU A 490 8.02 -28.10 -3.01
C GLU A 490 7.62 -27.64 -1.60
N LYS A 491 7.28 -26.36 -1.44
CA LYS A 491 6.81 -25.81 -0.16
C LYS A 491 5.49 -26.43 0.31
N HIS A 492 4.64 -26.88 -0.62
CA HIS A 492 3.38 -27.57 -0.33
C HIS A 492 3.57 -29.08 -0.14
N GLY A 493 4.81 -29.59 -0.26
CA GLY A 493 5.15 -30.99 0.00
C GLY A 493 4.99 -31.91 -1.20
N TYR A 494 5.07 -31.38 -2.43
CA TYR A 494 5.26 -32.20 -3.63
C TYR A 494 6.70 -32.65 -3.73
N GLU A 495 6.90 -33.90 -4.14
CA GLU A 495 8.22 -34.48 -4.42
C GLU A 495 8.54 -34.35 -5.91
N ARG A 496 9.79 -34.01 -6.22
CA ARG A 496 10.28 -33.92 -7.60
C ARG A 496 10.55 -35.32 -8.15
N CYS A 497 9.75 -35.78 -9.10
CA CYS A 497 9.77 -37.16 -9.62
C CYS A 497 10.71 -37.38 -10.81
N GLY A 498 11.08 -36.32 -11.53
CA GLY A 498 11.96 -36.43 -12.69
C GLY A 498 11.68 -35.42 -13.79
N THR A 499 12.26 -35.64 -14.97
CA THR A 499 12.05 -34.78 -16.16
C THR A 499 11.22 -35.49 -17.22
N ILE A 500 10.18 -34.82 -17.70
CA ILE A 500 9.28 -35.26 -18.75
C ILE A 500 9.73 -34.65 -20.08
N THR A 501 9.89 -35.51 -21.10
CA THR A 501 10.29 -35.09 -22.45
C THR A 501 9.09 -35.11 -23.39
N ILE A 502 8.58 -33.92 -23.73
CA ILE A 502 7.44 -33.75 -24.63
C ILE A 502 7.95 -33.43 -26.03
N LYS A 503 7.56 -34.24 -27.02
CA LYS A 503 7.86 -34.00 -28.44
C LYS A 503 6.62 -33.44 -29.13
N ASP A 504 6.74 -32.28 -29.76
CA ASP A 504 5.66 -31.74 -30.59
C ASP A 504 5.57 -32.42 -31.96
N VAL A 505 4.52 -32.11 -32.72
CA VAL A 505 4.26 -32.67 -34.07
C VAL A 505 5.36 -32.31 -35.07
N PHE A 506 6.13 -31.26 -34.81
CA PHE A 506 7.26 -30.80 -35.63
C PHE A 506 8.61 -31.32 -35.12
N GLY A 507 8.63 -32.23 -34.15
CA GLY A 507 9.85 -32.82 -33.59
C GLY A 507 10.61 -31.94 -32.60
N ARG A 508 10.07 -30.79 -32.17
CA ARG A 508 10.68 -29.98 -31.12
C ARG A 508 10.51 -30.67 -29.78
N VAL A 509 11.60 -30.70 -29.02
CA VAL A 509 11.64 -31.33 -27.70
C VAL A 509 11.49 -30.24 -26.64
N LYS A 510 10.54 -30.42 -25.72
CA LYS A 510 10.34 -29.58 -24.55
C LYS A 510 10.54 -30.42 -23.29
N HIS A 511 11.27 -29.86 -22.33
CA HIS A 511 11.48 -30.48 -21.02
C HIS A 511 10.58 -29.83 -19.97
N ARG A 512 9.97 -30.66 -19.14
CA ARG A 512 9.18 -30.23 -17.97
C ARG A 512 9.60 -31.06 -16.76
N VAL A 513 9.54 -30.47 -15.59
CA VAL A 513 9.81 -31.16 -14.33
C VAL A 513 8.50 -31.72 -13.80
N GLY A 514 8.45 -33.02 -13.55
CA GLY A 514 7.32 -33.72 -12.94
C GLY A 514 7.38 -33.67 -11.42
N TYR A 515 6.25 -33.36 -10.80
CA TYR A 515 6.05 -33.34 -9.35
C TYR A 515 4.87 -34.21 -8.98
N GLU A 516 4.99 -34.96 -7.89
CA GLU A 516 3.89 -35.76 -7.34
C GLU A 516 3.79 -35.59 -5.83
N ARG A 517 2.56 -35.55 -5.32
CA ARG A 517 2.30 -35.51 -3.88
C ARG A 517 1.34 -36.62 -3.48
N MET A 518 1.72 -37.39 -2.46
CA MET A 518 0.85 -38.38 -1.83
C MET A 518 -0.21 -37.71 -0.95
N LEU A 519 -1.48 -38.09 -1.17
CA LEU A 519 -2.64 -37.59 -0.45
C LEU A 519 -2.95 -38.55 0.71
N ARG A 520 -2.25 -38.40 1.83
CA ARG A 520 -2.45 -39.20 3.06
C ARG A 520 -3.70 -38.84 3.81
#